data_AF-A0A1T4W5J7-F1
#
_entry.id   AF-A0A1T4W5J7-F1
#
_cell.length_a   1.000
_cell.length_b   1.000
_cell.length_c   1.000
_cell.angle_alpha   90.00
_cell.angle_beta   90.00
_cell.angle_gamma   90.00
#
_symmetry.space_group_name_H-M   'P 1'
#
loop_
_entity.id
_entity.type
_entity.pdbx_description
1 polymer ?
#
loop_
_entity_poly.entity_id
_entity_poly.type
_entity_poly.pdbx_seq_one_letter_code
_entity_poly.pdbx_strand_id
1 'polypeptide(L)'
;MTFSSKRILIIFSVCLNIGFILVAVTLFVKHPPRDFLRHAPDRQILSEMNLPEDVRQAARNDWEMFEKERHSMREERRAAWRRVFRLYAAEKTDGPEFRELEDELIDLARKRNDALFLHFDRIQDILGPEQSAVLFKRLESRVRHHRRDK
;
A
#
# COMPACT_ATOMS: atom_id res chain seq x y z
N MET A 1 -30.49 -14.28 -36.02
CA MET A 1 -29.12 -14.08 -35.51
C MET A 1 -28.38 -15.40 -35.61
N THR A 2 -27.37 -15.49 -36.48
CA THR A 2 -26.62 -16.72 -36.77
C THR A 2 -25.77 -17.13 -35.56
N PHE A 3 -25.64 -18.43 -35.34
CA PHE A 3 -24.92 -19.04 -34.20
C PHE A 3 -23.50 -18.48 -34.00
N SER A 4 -22.84 -18.04 -35.09
CA SER A 4 -21.52 -17.40 -35.06
C SER A 4 -21.50 -16.07 -34.31
N SER A 5 -22.52 -15.22 -34.46
CA SER A 5 -22.55 -13.91 -33.79
C SER A 5 -22.68 -14.04 -32.27
N LYS A 6 -23.43 -15.03 -31.78
CA LYS A 6 -23.54 -15.34 -30.35
C LYS A 6 -22.21 -15.84 -29.76
N ARG A 7 -21.48 -16.69 -30.49
CA ARG A 7 -20.17 -17.19 -30.06
C ARG A 7 -19.11 -16.09 -30.00
N ILE A 8 -19.10 -15.19 -30.99
CA ILE A 8 -18.20 -14.02 -31.00
C ILE A 8 -18.52 -13.10 -29.81
N LEU A 9 -19.80 -12.84 -29.52
CA LEU A 9 -20.21 -12.02 -28.36
C LEU A 9 -19.78 -12.64 -27.01
N ILE A 10 -19.85 -13.97 -26.88
CA ILE A 10 -19.39 -14.67 -25.67
C ILE A 10 -17.87 -14.52 -25.52
N ILE A 11 -17.10 -14.77 -26.59
CA ILE A 11 -15.64 -14.61 -26.57
C ILE A 11 -15.26 -13.15 -26.26
N PHE A 12 -15.95 -12.18 -26.87
CA PHE A 12 -15.72 -10.77 -26.63
C PHE A 12 -16.00 -10.39 -25.18
N SER A 13 -17.09 -10.88 -24.58
CA SER A 13 -17.44 -10.66 -23.17
C SER A 13 -16.40 -11.25 -22.20
N VAL A 14 -15.90 -12.45 -22.50
CA VAL A 14 -14.84 -13.10 -21.70
C VAL A 14 -13.53 -12.32 -21.82
N CYS A 15 -13.12 -11.91 -23.03
CA CYS A 15 -11.93 -11.09 -23.23
C CYS A 15 -12.04 -9.70 -22.59
N LEU A 16 -13.24 -9.10 -22.56
CA LEU A 16 -13.46 -7.80 -21.93
C LEU A 16 -13.41 -7.90 -20.40
N ASN A 17 -13.93 -8.99 -19.81
CA ASN A 17 -13.80 -9.25 -18.39
C ASN A 17 -12.35 -9.54 -17.97
N ILE A 18 -11.64 -10.41 -18.71
CA ILE A 18 -10.23 -10.72 -18.45
C ILE A 18 -9.37 -9.46 -18.65
N GLY A 19 -9.64 -8.70 -19.71
CA GLY A 19 -9.00 -7.41 -19.96
C GLY A 19 -9.26 -6.39 -18.85
N PHE A 20 -10.49 -6.33 -18.33
CA PHE A 20 -10.84 -5.46 -17.21
C PHE A 20 -10.16 -5.90 -15.91
N ILE A 21 -10.05 -7.19 -15.63
CA ILE A 21 -9.32 -7.72 -14.46
C ILE A 21 -7.83 -7.43 -14.60
N LEU A 22 -7.22 -7.64 -15.77
CA LEU A 22 -5.82 -7.29 -16.03
C LEU A 22 -5.59 -5.79 -15.93
N VAL A 23 -6.51 -4.95 -16.39
CA VAL A 23 -6.46 -3.49 -16.25
C VAL A 23 -6.69 -3.06 -14.81
N ALA A 24 -7.57 -3.72 -14.05
CA ALA A 24 -7.83 -3.44 -12.64
C ALA A 24 -6.63 -3.85 -11.79
N VAL A 25 -6.08 -5.05 -12.01
CA VAL A 25 -4.84 -5.52 -11.36
C VAL A 25 -3.67 -4.63 -11.78
N THR A 26 -3.50 -4.29 -13.06
CA THR A 26 -2.44 -3.35 -13.47
C THR A 26 -2.68 -1.94 -12.97
N LEU A 27 -3.92 -1.47 -12.79
CA LEU A 27 -4.21 -0.19 -12.13
C LEU A 27 -3.92 -0.29 -10.62
N PHE A 28 -4.20 -1.40 -9.96
CA PHE A 28 -3.84 -1.65 -8.56
C PHE A 28 -2.32 -1.84 -8.36
N VAL A 29 -1.62 -2.34 -9.39
CA VAL A 29 -0.17 -2.62 -9.41
C VAL A 29 0.66 -1.44 -9.93
N LYS A 30 0.14 -0.64 -10.87
CA LYS A 30 0.74 0.61 -11.37
C LYS A 30 0.33 1.82 -10.53
N HIS A 31 -0.85 1.76 -9.91
CA HIS A 31 -1.33 2.69 -8.88
C HIS A 31 -1.69 1.94 -7.59
N PRO A 32 -0.75 1.23 -6.93
CA PRO A 32 -0.88 1.09 -5.49
C PRO A 32 -1.05 2.52 -4.96
N PRO A 33 -1.87 2.78 -3.92
CA PRO A 33 -1.94 4.11 -3.34
C PRO A 33 -0.50 4.60 -3.18
N ARG A 34 -0.11 5.55 -4.04
CA ARG A 34 1.30 5.76 -4.41
C ARG A 34 2.05 5.94 -3.11
N ASP A 35 3.12 5.16 -2.93
CA ASP A 35 3.93 5.06 -1.72
C ASP A 35 4.38 6.45 -1.21
N PHE A 36 3.49 7.24 -0.61
CA PHE A 36 3.86 8.44 0.15
C PHE A 36 4.81 8.04 1.29
N LEU A 37 4.64 6.82 1.78
CA LEU A 37 5.47 6.15 2.77
C LEU A 37 6.72 5.49 2.18
N ARG A 38 7.03 5.59 0.88
CA ARG A 38 8.31 5.07 0.36
C ARG A 38 9.50 5.85 0.92
N HIS A 39 9.27 7.13 1.19
CA HIS A 39 10.17 8.01 1.88
C HIS A 39 9.54 8.29 3.23
N ALA A 40 10.27 8.07 4.32
CA ALA A 40 9.90 8.37 5.69
C ALA A 40 9.67 9.88 5.89
N PRO A 41 8.50 10.44 5.56
CA PRO A 41 8.38 11.89 5.46
C PRO A 41 8.30 12.50 6.87
N ASP A 42 7.76 11.74 7.82
CA ASP A 42 7.64 12.03 9.23
C ASP A 42 8.99 12.00 9.95
N ARG A 43 9.91 11.08 9.67
CA ARG A 43 11.26 11.13 10.30
C ARG A 43 11.96 12.47 10.06
N GLN A 44 11.89 12.96 8.83
CA GLN A 44 12.47 14.26 8.49
C GLN A 44 11.71 15.40 9.18
N ILE A 45 10.37 15.38 9.15
CA ILE A 45 9.56 16.40 9.81
C ILE A 45 9.81 16.43 11.32
N LEU A 46 9.88 15.28 11.99
CA LEU A 46 10.19 15.14 13.41
C LEU A 46 11.56 15.75 13.76
N SER A 47 12.55 15.62 12.87
CA SER A 47 13.87 16.24 13.07
C SER A 47 13.86 17.76 12.90
N GLU A 48 12.94 18.29 12.09
CA GLU A 48 12.74 19.73 11.85
C GLU A 48 11.84 20.40 12.91
N MET A 49 11.14 19.60 13.72
CA MET A 49 10.30 20.10 14.80
C MET A 49 11.15 20.44 16.03
N ASN A 50 10.79 21.54 16.70
CA ASN A 50 11.46 21.97 17.93
C ASN A 50 10.90 21.20 19.14
N LEU A 51 11.21 19.91 19.20
CA LEU A 51 10.75 19.01 20.25
C LEU A 51 11.75 18.95 21.42
N PRO A 52 11.26 18.80 22.67
CA PRO A 52 12.06 18.36 23.81
C PRO A 52 12.82 17.07 23.49
N GLU A 53 14.01 16.90 24.07
CA GLU A 53 14.90 15.79 23.69
C GLU A 53 14.33 14.41 24.05
N ASP A 54 13.62 14.32 25.16
CA ASP A 54 12.89 13.14 25.60
C ASP A 54 11.78 12.75 24.61
N VAL A 55 10.97 13.73 24.17
CA VAL A 55 9.92 13.53 23.16
C VAL A 55 10.51 13.15 21.80
N ARG A 56 11.61 13.81 21.41
CA ARG A 56 12.34 13.54 20.17
C ARG A 56 12.87 12.10 20.14
N GLN A 57 13.45 11.65 21.25
CA GLN A 57 13.98 10.29 21.36
C GLN A 57 12.85 9.24 21.35
N ALA A 58 11.74 9.50 22.05
CA ALA A 58 10.57 8.62 22.03
C ALA A 58 9.99 8.48 20.61
N ALA A 59 9.80 9.59 19.90
CA ALA A 59 9.31 9.59 18.52
C ALA A 59 10.28 8.89 17.55
N ARG A 60 11.59 9.03 17.77
CA ARG A 60 12.61 8.30 16.98
C ARG A 60 12.53 6.79 17.20
N ASN A 61 12.41 6.35 18.46
CA ASN A 61 12.33 4.93 18.80
C ASN A 61 11.09 4.28 18.17
N ASP A 62 9.94 4.96 18.28
CA ASP A 62 8.68 4.50 17.66
C ASP A 62 8.81 4.41 16.13
N TRP A 63 9.41 5.43 15.51
CA TRP A 63 9.71 5.41 14.08
C TRP A 63 10.60 4.23 13.66
N GLU A 64 11.66 3.94 14.41
CA GLU A 64 12.55 2.81 14.13
C GLU A 64 11.85 1.46 14.25
N MET A 65 10.93 1.32 15.20
CA MET A 65 10.08 0.13 15.32
C MET A 65 9.15 -0.02 14.12
N PHE A 66 8.45 1.06 13.76
CA PHE A 66 7.55 1.05 12.61
C PHE A 66 8.29 0.77 11.29
N GLU A 67 9.50 1.31 11.08
CA GLU A 67 10.28 1.04 9.86
C GLU A 67 10.71 -0.43 9.77
N LYS A 68 11.06 -1.07 10.90
CA LYS A 68 11.36 -2.52 10.93
C LYS A 68 10.13 -3.34 10.54
N GLU A 69 8.97 -3.00 11.11
CA GLU A 69 7.70 -3.67 10.78
C GLU A 69 7.35 -3.47 9.29
N ARG A 70 7.51 -2.25 8.79
CA ARG A 70 7.29 -1.92 7.37
C ARG A 70 8.24 -2.67 6.45
N HIS A 71 9.49 -2.86 6.85
CA HIS A 71 10.46 -3.65 6.10
C HIS A 71 10.01 -5.11 5.98
N SER A 72 9.63 -5.75 7.09
CA SER A 72 9.11 -7.12 7.10
C SER A 72 7.89 -7.26 6.17
N MET A 73 6.91 -6.37 6.30
CA MET A 73 5.70 -6.38 5.46
C MET A 73 6.04 -6.19 3.97
N ARG A 74 7.07 -5.41 3.65
CA ARG A 74 7.53 -5.22 2.27
C ARG A 74 8.15 -6.50 1.71
N GLU A 75 8.87 -7.26 2.53
CA GLU A 75 9.44 -8.55 2.14
C GLU A 75 8.37 -9.62 1.95
N GLU A 76 7.40 -9.70 2.88
CA GLU A 76 6.20 -10.55 2.76
C GLU A 76 5.47 -10.25 1.44
N ARG A 77 5.18 -8.97 1.17
CA ARG A 77 4.52 -8.54 -0.08
C ARG A 77 5.35 -8.89 -1.31
N ARG A 78 6.68 -8.74 -1.28
CA ARG A 78 7.57 -9.14 -2.39
C ARG A 78 7.56 -10.64 -2.62
N ALA A 79 7.46 -11.45 -1.57
CA ALA A 79 7.33 -12.89 -1.68
C ALA A 79 5.97 -13.27 -2.31
N ALA A 80 4.88 -12.68 -1.84
CA ALA A 80 3.54 -12.88 -2.41
C ALA A 80 3.50 -12.54 -3.91
N TRP A 81 4.03 -11.38 -4.32
CA TRP A 81 4.11 -11.00 -5.74
C TRP A 81 4.93 -11.97 -6.58
N ARG A 82 6.03 -12.52 -6.04
CA ARG A 82 6.78 -13.56 -6.76
C ARG A 82 5.92 -14.80 -7.01
N ARG A 83 5.06 -15.19 -6.06
CA ARG A 83 4.11 -16.29 -6.27
C ARG A 83 3.06 -15.94 -7.31
N VAL A 84 2.55 -14.71 -7.32
CA VAL A 84 1.58 -14.25 -8.34
C VAL A 84 2.18 -14.45 -9.72
N PHE A 85 3.40 -13.96 -9.95
CA PHE A 85 4.07 -14.11 -11.24
C PHE A 85 4.30 -15.57 -11.62
N ARG A 86 4.59 -16.46 -10.66
CA ARG A 86 4.72 -17.90 -10.92
C ARG A 86 3.39 -18.52 -11.37
N LEU A 87 2.27 -18.17 -10.74
CA LEU A 87 0.95 -18.68 -11.12
C LEU A 87 0.51 -18.16 -12.49
N TYR A 88 0.74 -16.89 -12.79
CA TYR A 88 0.50 -16.34 -14.12
C TYR A 88 1.35 -17.01 -15.19
N ALA A 89 2.65 -17.22 -14.94
CA ALA A 89 3.54 -17.91 -15.88
C ALA A 89 3.14 -19.38 -16.12
N ALA A 90 2.46 -20.01 -15.16
CA ALA A 90 1.95 -21.37 -15.25
C ALA A 90 0.49 -21.44 -15.76
N GLU A 91 -0.13 -20.31 -16.12
CA GLU A 91 -1.55 -20.21 -16.51
C GLU A 91 -2.52 -20.78 -15.45
N LYS A 92 -2.14 -20.71 -14.17
CA LYS A 92 -2.92 -21.20 -13.01
C LYS A 92 -3.61 -20.07 -12.25
N THR A 93 -4.41 -19.26 -12.94
CA THR A 93 -5.09 -18.09 -12.34
C THR A 93 -6.49 -18.37 -11.82
N ASP A 94 -7.09 -19.52 -12.14
CA ASP A 94 -8.50 -19.77 -11.86
C ASP A 94 -8.74 -20.81 -10.75
N GLY A 95 -7.64 -21.24 -10.10
CA GLY A 95 -7.62 -22.28 -9.07
C GLY A 95 -7.68 -21.76 -7.62
N PRO A 96 -7.86 -22.66 -6.64
CA PRO A 96 -7.87 -22.31 -5.22
C PRO A 96 -6.57 -21.63 -4.77
N GLU A 97 -5.43 -22.07 -5.31
CA GLU A 97 -4.11 -21.49 -5.02
C GLU A 97 -4.01 -20.01 -5.39
N PHE A 98 -4.69 -19.56 -6.46
CA PHE A 98 -4.71 -18.16 -6.84
C PHE A 98 -5.62 -17.34 -5.93
N ARG A 99 -6.77 -17.89 -5.52
CA ARG A 99 -7.69 -17.20 -4.58
C ARG A 99 -7.08 -17.03 -3.20
N GLU A 100 -6.42 -18.06 -2.67
CA GLU A 100 -5.68 -17.97 -1.41
C GLU A 100 -4.59 -16.88 -1.46
N LEU A 101 -3.96 -16.72 -2.63
CA LEU A 101 -2.96 -15.68 -2.85
C LEU A 101 -3.58 -14.27 -2.94
N GLU A 102 -4.77 -14.14 -3.52
CA GLU A 102 -5.54 -12.89 -3.50
C GLU A 102 -5.92 -12.50 -2.07
N ASP A 103 -6.44 -13.43 -1.29
CA ASP A 103 -6.79 -13.23 0.12
C ASP A 103 -5.56 -12.80 0.93
N GLU A 104 -4.43 -13.47 0.75
CA GLU A 104 -3.17 -13.09 1.42
C GLU A 104 -2.71 -11.68 1.03
N LEU A 105 -2.85 -11.27 -0.24
CA LEU A 105 -2.50 -9.92 -0.66
C LEU A 105 -3.43 -8.86 -0.04
N ILE A 106 -4.71 -9.17 0.10
CA ILE A 106 -5.69 -8.32 0.79
C ILE A 106 -5.32 -8.20 2.27
N ASP A 107 -5.00 -9.30 2.94
CA ASP A 107 -4.60 -9.31 4.34
C ASP A 107 -3.30 -8.55 4.58
N LEU A 108 -2.30 -8.71 3.69
CA LEU A 108 -1.06 -7.93 3.75
C LEU A 108 -1.31 -6.43 3.57
N ALA A 109 -2.26 -6.06 2.70
CA ALA A 109 -2.64 -4.66 2.52
C ALA A 109 -3.34 -4.10 3.77
N ARG A 110 -4.22 -4.89 4.39
CA ARG A 110 -4.91 -4.55 5.64
C ARG A 110 -3.91 -4.40 6.79
N LYS A 111 -3.08 -5.40 7.04
CA LYS A 111 -2.01 -5.39 8.06
C LYS A 111 -1.11 -4.16 7.96
N ARG A 112 -0.72 -3.78 6.73
CA ARG A 112 0.06 -2.56 6.49
C ARG A 112 -0.69 -1.29 6.89
N ASN A 113 -1.97 -1.18 6.57
CA ASN A 113 -2.76 -0.02 6.92
C ASN A 113 -2.97 0.06 8.44
N ASP A 114 -3.27 -1.06 9.09
CA ASP A 114 -3.45 -1.15 10.54
C ASP A 114 -2.17 -0.73 11.28
N ALA A 115 -1.01 -1.24 10.85
CA ALA A 115 0.29 -0.85 11.41
C ALA A 115 0.58 0.66 11.23
N LEU A 116 0.17 1.25 10.11
CA LEU A 116 0.32 2.68 9.86
C LEU A 116 -0.56 3.52 10.80
N PHE A 117 -1.82 3.13 10.99
CA PHE A 117 -2.72 3.85 11.90
C PHE A 117 -2.23 3.74 13.34
N LEU A 118 -1.81 2.55 13.77
CA LEU A 118 -1.22 2.36 15.09
C LEU A 118 0.05 3.21 15.29
N HIS A 119 0.88 3.36 14.26
CA HIS A 119 2.02 4.28 14.28
C HIS A 119 1.59 5.74 14.46
N PHE A 120 0.55 6.18 13.74
CA PHE A 120 0.02 7.55 13.90
C PHE A 120 -0.58 7.79 15.28
N ASP A 121 -1.30 6.83 15.84
CA ASP A 121 -1.85 6.92 17.19
C ASP A 121 -0.73 7.05 18.23
N ARG A 122 0.30 6.19 18.15
CA ARG A 122 1.46 6.26 19.06
C ARG A 122 2.23 7.57 18.95
N ILE A 123 2.46 8.05 17.73
CA ILE A 123 3.11 9.35 17.50
C ILE A 123 2.25 10.49 18.05
N GLN A 124 0.93 10.42 17.93
CA GLN A 124 0.02 11.41 18.50
C GLN A 124 0.11 11.43 20.03
N ASP A 125 0.18 10.26 20.67
CA ASP A 125 0.37 10.14 22.12
C ASP A 125 1.72 10.69 22.58
N ILE A 126 2.80 10.43 21.83
CA ILE A 126 4.15 10.93 22.14
C ILE A 126 4.23 12.45 22.00
N LEU A 127 3.68 13.02 20.93
CA LEU A 127 3.80 14.44 20.59
C LEU A 127 2.78 15.32 21.33
N GLY A 128 1.66 14.75 21.75
CA GLY A 128 0.50 15.51 22.20
C GLY A 128 -0.25 16.21 21.06
N PRO A 129 -1.42 16.79 21.35
CA PRO A 129 -2.37 17.27 20.33
C PRO A 129 -1.84 18.42 19.46
N GLU A 130 -1.07 19.35 20.03
CA GLU A 130 -0.57 20.51 19.28
C GLU A 130 0.53 20.13 18.29
N GLN A 131 1.53 19.38 18.75
CA GLN A 131 2.68 19.00 17.91
C GLN A 131 2.30 17.93 16.89
N SER A 132 1.40 17.00 17.25
CA SER A 132 0.85 16.04 16.28
C SER A 132 0.07 16.74 15.16
N ALA A 133 -0.73 17.77 15.46
CA ALA A 133 -1.41 18.57 14.44
C ALA A 133 -0.42 19.25 13.48
N VAL A 134 0.70 19.78 13.99
CA VAL A 134 1.78 20.35 13.16
C VAL A 134 2.40 19.28 12.26
N LEU A 135 2.71 18.11 12.82
CA LEU A 135 3.26 16.98 12.06
C LEU A 135 2.30 16.56 10.93
N PHE A 136 1.03 16.29 11.24
CA PHE A 136 0.05 15.83 10.26
C PHE A 136 -0.25 16.87 9.19
N LYS A 137 -0.25 18.16 9.52
CA LYS A 137 -0.37 19.24 8.53
C LYS A 137 0.82 19.30 7.58
N ARG A 138 2.04 19.08 8.08
CA ARG A 138 3.25 19.00 7.25
C ARG A 138 3.26 17.74 6.38
N LEU A 139 2.82 16.60 6.92
CA LEU A 139 2.63 15.36 6.16
C LEU A 139 1.62 15.57 5.03
N GLU A 140 0.45 16.11 5.33
CA GLU A 140 -0.59 16.43 4.34
C GLU A 140 -0.06 17.36 3.24
N SER A 141 0.70 18.40 3.61
CA SER A 141 1.31 19.32 2.65
C SER A 141 2.25 18.61 1.68
N ARG A 142 3.07 17.67 2.18
CA ARG A 142 3.95 16.83 1.35
C ARG A 142 3.14 15.88 0.45
N VAL A 143 2.05 15.29 0.94
CA VAL A 143 1.14 14.46 0.13
C VAL A 143 0.57 15.27 -1.04
N ARG A 144 0.10 16.50 -0.77
CA ARG A 144 -0.52 17.37 -1.77
C ARG A 144 0.49 17.85 -2.83
N HIS A 145 1.70 18.23 -2.43
CA HIS A 145 2.74 18.69 -3.38
C HIS A 145 3.19 17.56 -4.32
N HIS A 146 3.39 16.35 -3.80
CA HIS A 146 3.74 15.19 -4.62
C HIS A 146 2.63 14.79 -5.64
N ARG A 147 1.41 15.29 -5.46
CA ARG A 147 0.30 15.13 -6.41
C ARG A 147 0.22 16.22 -7.49
N ARG A 148 0.83 17.40 -7.28
CA ARG A 148 0.78 18.54 -8.21
C ARG A 148 1.94 18.58 -9.18
N ASP A 149 3.09 18.01 -8.82
CA ASP A 149 4.28 17.94 -9.70
C ASP A 149 4.23 16.76 -10.69
N LYS A 150 3.02 16.26 -10.99
CA LYS A 150 2.72 15.18 -11.94
C LYS A 150 1.50 15.53 -12.75
#